data_AF-E2ZG50-F1
#
_entry.id   AF-E2ZG50-F1
#
_cell.length_a   1.000
_cell.length_b   1.000
_cell.length_c   1.000
_cell.angle_alpha   90.00
_cell.angle_beta   90.00
_cell.angle_gamma   90.00
#
_symmetry.space_group_name_H-M   'P 1'
#
loop_
_entity.id
_entity.type
_entity.pdbx_description
1 polymer ?
#
loop_
_entity_poly.entity_id
_entity_poly.type
_entity_poly.pdbx_seq_one_letter_code
_entity_poly.pdbx_strand_id
1 'polypeptide(L)'
;MQLQHTKISMCFSALVFGPFYFFYRKAWKPAFGFLAAELVVALPTLLSMMQATGSPLTAGISSTAIVVLSRIMTVFSFALVMLRTLYAKWLYRKSAAERIRRIRAEFPDAAQRRAVLSAQGGVSIAGVIGAFVLLMVLGACATVLMGPNLDALAGML
;
A
#
# COMPACT_ATOMS: atom_id res chain seq x y z
N MET A 1 -10.04 -28.26 11.80
CA MET A 1 -9.86 -27.27 10.70
C MET A 1 -8.49 -27.54 10.08
N GLN A 2 -8.42 -28.17 8.90
CA GLN A 2 -7.15 -28.55 8.27
C GLN A 2 -6.27 -27.30 8.06
N LEU A 3 -5.10 -27.29 8.70
CA LEU A 3 -4.06 -26.31 8.42
C LEU A 3 -3.50 -26.62 7.03
N GLN A 4 -3.98 -25.92 5.99
CA GLN A 4 -3.24 -25.86 4.74
C GLN A 4 -1.85 -25.29 5.05
N HIS A 5 -0.86 -26.18 5.08
CA HIS A 5 0.56 -25.90 5.35
C HIS A 5 1.24 -25.11 4.21
N THR A 6 0.51 -24.80 3.15
CA THR A 6 1.00 -24.00 2.05
C THR A 6 1.10 -22.53 2.44
N LYS A 7 2.29 -21.97 2.22
CA LYS A 7 2.58 -20.54 2.34
C LYS A 7 1.89 -19.72 1.24
N ILE A 8 1.59 -20.38 0.12
CA ILE A 8 0.98 -19.81 -1.08
C ILE A 8 -0.50 -20.19 -1.10
N SER A 9 -1.37 -19.20 -1.06
CA SER A 9 -2.82 -19.38 -1.23
C SER A 9 -3.39 -18.08 -1.79
N MET A 10 -4.03 -18.16 -2.96
CA MET A 10 -4.69 -17.00 -3.57
C MET A 10 -5.71 -16.39 -2.61
N CYS A 11 -5.55 -15.10 -2.35
CA CYS A 11 -6.48 -14.31 -1.55
C CYS A 11 -7.14 -13.25 -2.42
N PHE A 12 -8.37 -13.52 -2.84
CA PHE A 12 -9.15 -12.61 -3.70
C PHE A 12 -9.29 -11.21 -3.09
N SER A 13 -9.53 -11.11 -1.78
CA SER A 13 -9.60 -9.81 -1.10
C SER A 13 -8.29 -9.02 -1.17
N ALA A 14 -7.13 -9.68 -1.08
CA ALA A 14 -5.83 -9.02 -1.20
C ALA A 14 -5.48 -8.70 -2.66
N LEU A 15 -6.06 -9.41 -3.62
CA LEU A 15 -5.96 -9.06 -5.04
C LEU A 15 -6.72 -7.76 -5.32
N VAL A 16 -8.02 -7.73 -4.96
CA VAL A 16 -8.95 -6.63 -5.29
C VAL A 16 -8.69 -5.37 -4.45
N PHE A 17 -8.51 -5.50 -3.14
CA PHE A 17 -8.40 -4.34 -2.23
C PHE A 17 -6.95 -3.96 -1.91
N GLY A 18 -6.00 -4.59 -2.58
CA GLY A 18 -4.59 -4.38 -2.38
C GLY A 18 -4.07 -4.23 -0.95
N PRO A 19 -3.28 -3.19 -0.63
CA PRO A 19 -2.72 -3.01 0.71
C PRO A 19 -3.80 -2.74 1.77
N PHE A 20 -4.99 -2.24 1.38
CA PHE A 20 -6.11 -2.00 2.29
C PHE A 20 -6.58 -3.27 3.00
N TYR A 21 -6.44 -4.43 2.35
CA TYR A 21 -6.71 -5.71 3.01
C TYR A 21 -5.89 -5.89 4.30
N PHE A 22 -4.61 -5.52 4.29
CA PHE A 22 -3.75 -5.66 5.46
C PHE A 22 -4.03 -4.60 6.52
N PHE A 23 -4.37 -3.37 6.12
CA PHE A 23 -4.84 -2.34 7.05
C PHE A 23 -6.10 -2.78 7.79
N TYR A 24 -7.08 -3.31 7.07
CA TYR A 24 -8.29 -3.89 7.65
C TYR A 24 -7.99 -5.00 8.66
N ARG A 25 -7.03 -5.88 8.32
CA ARG A 25 -6.57 -6.98 9.19
C ARG A 25 -5.53 -6.57 10.24
N LYS A 26 -5.23 -5.27 10.39
CA LYS A 26 -4.21 -4.73 11.32
C LYS A 26 -2.80 -5.30 11.13
N ALA A 27 -2.48 -5.82 9.94
CA ALA A 27 -1.16 -6.31 9.60
C ALA A 27 -0.28 -5.13 9.11
N TRP A 28 0.09 -4.24 10.02
CA TRP A 28 0.70 -2.94 9.70
C TRP A 28 2.00 -3.03 8.90
N LYS A 29 2.92 -3.95 9.25
CA LYS A 29 4.20 -4.11 8.55
C LYS A 29 4.02 -4.40 7.04
N PRO A 30 3.29 -5.45 6.63
CA PRO A 30 3.05 -5.68 5.21
C PRO A 30 2.15 -4.61 4.60
N ALA A 31 1.19 -4.03 5.34
CA ALA A 31 0.33 -2.98 4.83
C ALA A 31 1.12 -1.76 4.31
N PHE A 32 1.97 -1.19 5.17
CA PHE A 32 2.83 -0.06 4.79
C PHE A 32 3.90 -0.44 3.78
N GLY A 33 4.46 -1.65 3.88
CA GLY A 33 5.45 -2.14 2.92
C GLY A 33 4.89 -2.23 1.49
N PHE A 34 3.71 -2.80 1.31
CA PHE A 34 3.06 -2.85 0.00
C PHE A 34 2.58 -1.49 -0.48
N LEU A 35 2.05 -0.65 0.42
CA LEU A 35 1.64 0.71 0.07
C LEU A 35 2.83 1.53 -0.46
N ALA A 36 3.96 1.50 0.24
CA ALA A 36 5.17 2.19 -0.19
C ALA A 36 5.71 1.64 -1.51
N ALA A 37 5.72 0.31 -1.68
CA ALA A 37 6.15 -0.31 -2.94
C ALA A 37 5.24 0.07 -4.12
N GLU A 38 3.93 0.15 -3.92
CA GLU A 38 2.98 0.62 -4.94
C GLU A 38 3.22 2.09 -5.31
N LEU A 39 3.50 2.96 -4.34
CA LEU A 39 3.84 4.36 -4.60
C LEU A 39 5.11 4.50 -5.44
N VAL A 40 6.15 3.71 -5.15
CA VAL A 40 7.40 3.71 -5.93
C VAL A 40 7.14 3.26 -7.37
N VAL A 41 6.36 2.20 -7.54
CA VAL A 41 6.01 1.68 -8.86
C VAL A 41 5.14 2.65 -9.66
N ALA A 42 4.40 3.53 -9.00
CA ALA A 42 3.59 4.58 -9.63
C ALA A 42 4.39 5.82 -10.07
N LEU A 43 5.67 5.96 -9.66
CA LEU A 43 6.49 7.14 -9.99
C LEU A 43 6.64 7.40 -11.51
N PRO A 44 6.85 6.40 -12.39
CA PRO A 44 6.96 6.67 -13.82
C PRO A 44 5.67 7.24 -14.39
N THR A 45 4.52 6.74 -13.93
CA THR A 45 3.20 7.28 -14.31
C THR A 45 3.09 8.75 -13.90
N LEU A 46 3.51 9.10 -12.68
CA LEU A 46 3.53 10.49 -12.23
C LEU A 46 4.44 11.35 -13.11
N LEU A 47 5.66 10.90 -13.40
CA LEU A 47 6.59 11.62 -14.27
C LEU A 47 6.05 11.79 -15.70
N SER A 48 5.41 10.76 -16.26
CA SER A 48 4.74 10.85 -17.56
C SER A 48 3.61 11.88 -17.57
N MET A 49 2.80 11.92 -16.51
CA MET A 49 1.73 12.93 -16.38
C MET A 49 2.32 14.34 -16.24
N MET A 50 3.36 14.52 -15.43
CA MET A 50 4.05 15.80 -15.29
C MET A 50 4.66 16.29 -16.61
N GLN A 51 5.17 15.38 -17.46
CA GLN A 51 5.62 15.74 -18.81
C GLN A 51 4.45 16.14 -19.71
N ALA A 52 3.33 15.41 -19.65
CA ALA A 52 2.14 15.70 -20.44
C ALA A 52 1.52 17.06 -20.09
N THR A 53 1.64 17.50 -18.84
CA THR A 53 1.15 18.81 -18.37
C THR A 53 2.18 19.93 -18.51
N GLY A 54 3.37 19.66 -19.07
CA GLY A 54 4.41 20.67 -19.27
C GLY A 54 5.10 21.14 -17.98
N SER A 55 5.08 20.34 -16.91
CA SER A 55 5.69 20.71 -15.62
C SER A 55 7.20 20.97 -15.76
N PRO A 56 7.71 22.11 -15.26
CA PRO A 56 9.12 22.48 -15.38
C PRO A 56 10.05 21.51 -14.63
N LEU A 57 9.51 20.76 -13.65
CA LEU A 57 10.23 19.74 -12.91
C LEU A 57 10.65 18.53 -13.77
N THR A 58 10.09 18.39 -14.97
CA THR A 58 10.46 17.34 -15.92
C THR A 58 11.30 17.83 -17.09
N ALA A 59 11.68 19.11 -17.10
CA ALA A 59 12.55 19.68 -18.11
C ALA A 59 13.92 18.97 -18.11
N GLY A 60 14.28 18.36 -19.24
CA GLY A 60 15.53 17.61 -19.40
C GLY A 60 15.42 16.10 -19.12
N ILE A 61 14.26 15.58 -18.71
CA ILE A 61 14.07 14.13 -18.59
C ILE A 61 13.70 13.54 -19.96
N SER A 62 14.45 12.54 -20.41
CA SER A 62 14.15 11.84 -21.67
C SER A 62 12.82 11.07 -21.58
N SER A 63 11.90 11.36 -22.50
CA SER A 63 10.62 10.65 -22.63
C SER A 63 10.83 9.15 -22.88
N THR A 64 11.81 8.79 -23.72
CA THR A 64 12.19 7.39 -23.96
C THR A 64 12.65 6.70 -22.69
N ALA A 65 13.44 7.37 -21.84
CA ALA A 65 13.88 6.80 -20.57
C ALA A 65 12.70 6.55 -19.62
N ILE A 66 11.74 7.48 -19.54
CA ILE A 66 10.51 7.31 -18.74
C ILE A 66 9.69 6.13 -19.25
N VAL A 67 9.55 5.97 -20.57
CA VAL A 67 8.80 4.84 -21.16
C VAL A 67 9.47 3.50 -20.82
N VAL A 68 10.80 3.41 -20.96
CA VAL A 68 11.55 2.19 -20.58
C VAL A 68 11.37 1.89 -19.09
N LEU A 69 11.52 2.91 -18.23
CA LEU A 69 11.30 2.77 -16.80
C LEU A 69 9.85 2.32 -16.48
N SER A 70 8.86 2.87 -17.17
CA SER A 70 7.44 2.50 -17.01
C SER A 70 7.18 1.04 -17.34
N ARG A 71 7.82 0.52 -18.39
CA ARG A 71 7.73 -0.91 -18.75
C ARG A 71 8.32 -1.80 -17.66
N ILE A 72 9.49 -1.43 -17.13
CA ILE A 72 10.13 -2.15 -16.02
C ILE A 72 9.23 -2.13 -14.79
N MET A 73 8.71 -0.96 -14.41
CA MET A 73 7.82 -0.80 -13.26
C MET A 73 6.49 -1.53 -13.44
N THR A 74 5.97 -1.66 -14.67
CA THR A 74 4.76 -2.46 -14.93
C THR A 74 4.98 -3.94 -14.61
N VAL A 75 6.14 -4.50 -14.96
CA VAL A 75 6.49 -5.88 -14.60
C VAL A 75 6.63 -6.03 -13.08
N PHE A 76 7.27 -5.06 -12.41
CA PHE A 76 7.33 -5.04 -10.95
C PHE A 76 5.94 -4.91 -10.30
N SER A 77 5.06 -4.10 -10.86
CA SER A 77 3.66 -3.97 -10.40
C SER A 77 2.95 -5.31 -10.42
N PHE A 78 3.05 -6.02 -11.54
CA PHE A 78 2.49 -7.36 -11.67
C PHE A 78 3.07 -8.33 -10.64
N ALA A 79 4.40 -8.32 -10.47
CA ALA A 79 5.07 -9.14 -9.47
C ALA A 79 4.61 -8.81 -8.04
N LEU A 80 4.47 -7.53 -7.69
CA LEU A 80 3.98 -7.08 -6.39
C LEU A 80 2.54 -7.53 -6.15
N VAL A 81 1.64 -7.40 -7.13
CA VAL A 81 0.25 -7.87 -7.05
C VAL A 81 0.21 -9.39 -6.85
N MET A 82 1.04 -10.14 -7.57
CA MET A 82 1.15 -11.60 -7.41
C MET A 82 1.67 -11.98 -6.02
N LEU A 83 2.79 -11.39 -5.60
CA LEU A 83 3.39 -11.65 -4.28
C LEU A 83 2.39 -11.35 -3.17
N ARG A 84 1.74 -10.19 -3.23
CA ARG A 84 0.72 -9.82 -2.27
C ARG A 84 -0.42 -10.84 -2.23
N THR A 85 -0.98 -11.18 -3.39
CA THR A 85 -2.16 -12.04 -3.50
C THR A 85 -1.88 -13.45 -3.01
N LEU A 86 -0.71 -14.00 -3.36
CA LEU A 86 -0.31 -15.35 -3.03
C LEU A 86 0.11 -15.50 -1.57
N TYR A 87 0.77 -14.49 -0.99
CA TYR A 87 1.31 -14.55 0.36
C TYR A 87 0.46 -13.81 1.41
N ALA A 88 -0.68 -13.21 1.04
CA ALA A 88 -1.51 -12.42 1.96
C ALA A 88 -1.87 -13.17 3.26
N LYS A 89 -2.35 -14.41 3.14
CA LYS A 89 -2.72 -15.24 4.29
C LYS A 89 -1.50 -15.59 5.14
N TRP A 90 -0.36 -15.89 4.52
CA TRP A 90 0.87 -16.19 5.23
C TRP A 90 1.42 -14.97 5.97
N LEU A 91 1.49 -13.80 5.31
CA LEU A 91 1.93 -12.54 5.92
C LEU A 91 1.03 -12.14 7.09
N TYR A 92 -0.28 -12.30 6.95
CA TYR A 92 -1.23 -12.09 8.05
C TYR A 92 -0.95 -13.05 9.21
N ARG A 93 -0.84 -14.37 8.97
CA ARG A 93 -0.54 -15.37 10.01
C ARG A 93 0.78 -15.07 10.71
N LYS A 94 1.83 -14.70 9.97
CA LYS A 94 3.12 -14.32 10.53
C LYS A 94 3.01 -13.08 11.43
N SER A 95 2.33 -12.04 10.96
CA SER A 95 2.11 -10.80 11.73
C SER A 95 1.26 -11.04 12.99
N ALA A 96 0.20 -11.85 12.89
CA ALA A 96 -0.63 -12.24 14.03
C ALA A 96 0.16 -13.06 15.05
N ALA A 97 0.98 -14.02 14.61
CA ALA A 97 1.82 -14.82 15.49
C ALA A 97 2.90 -14.01 16.20
N GLU A 98 3.49 -13.00 15.54
CA GLU A 98 4.39 -12.04 16.19
C GLU A 98 3.66 -11.22 17.26
N ARG A 99 2.45 -10.72 16.97
CA ARG A 99 1.65 -9.95 17.93
C ARG A 99 1.25 -10.79 19.15
N ILE A 100 0.76 -12.01 18.93
CA ILE A 100 0.38 -12.93 20.01
C ILE A 100 1.59 -13.27 20.89
N ARG A 101 2.77 -13.48 20.29
CA ARG A 101 4.01 -13.73 21.06
C ARG A 101 4.41 -12.54 21.93
N ARG A 102 4.29 -11.31 21.42
CA ARG A 102 4.55 -10.08 22.21
C ARG A 102 3.56 -9.94 23.38
N ILE A 103 2.26 -10.07 23.11
CA ILE A 103 1.23 -10.00 24.17
C ILE A 103 1.44 -11.09 25.22
N ARG A 104 1.84 -12.30 24.82
CA ARG A 104 2.14 -13.39 25.75
C ARG A 104 3.35 -13.09 26.64
N ALA A 105 4.35 -12.38 26.12
CA ALA A 105 5.52 -11.96 26.88
C ALA A 105 5.20 -10.80 27.84
N GLU A 106 4.34 -9.87 27.43
CA GLU A 106 3.92 -8.72 28.24
C GLU A 106 2.91 -9.11 29.35
N PHE A 107 2.02 -10.06 29.07
CA PHE A 107 0.96 -10.48 30.01
C PHE A 107 1.09 -11.99 30.34
N PRO A 108 1.81 -12.33 31.44
CA PRO A 108 1.97 -13.72 31.87
C PRO A 108 0.66 -14.32 32.40
N ASP A 109 -0.23 -13.51 32.97
CA ASP A 109 -1.55 -13.94 33.43
C ASP A 109 -2.48 -14.35 32.27
N ALA A 110 -3.16 -15.48 32.44
CA ALA A 110 -4.00 -16.09 31.41
C ALA A 110 -5.32 -15.34 31.19
N ALA A 111 -5.90 -14.77 32.26
CA ALA A 111 -7.16 -14.03 32.18
C ALA A 111 -6.95 -12.68 31.47
N GLN A 112 -5.95 -11.91 31.91
CA GLN A 112 -5.57 -10.65 31.26
C GLN A 112 -5.16 -10.85 29.79
N ARG A 113 -4.35 -11.88 29.49
CA ARG A 113 -3.95 -12.18 28.11
C ARG A 113 -5.15 -12.43 27.18
N ARG A 114 -6.15 -13.20 27.64
CA ARG A 114 -7.36 -13.47 26.86
C ARG A 114 -8.16 -12.19 26.59
N ALA A 115 -8.30 -11.34 27.60
CA ALA A 115 -8.98 -10.04 27.47
C ALA A 115 -8.27 -9.10 26.47
N VAL A 116 -6.93 -9.02 26.52
CA VAL A 116 -6.16 -8.19 25.59
C VAL A 116 -6.22 -8.76 24.17
N LEU A 117 -6.15 -10.08 24.00
CA LEU A 117 -6.25 -10.73 22.69
C LEU A 117 -7.64 -10.53 22.06
N SER A 118 -8.72 -10.62 22.84
CA SER A 118 -10.08 -10.41 22.33
C SER A 118 -10.28 -8.94 21.93
N ALA A 119 -9.79 -7.99 22.72
CA ALA A 119 -9.86 -6.56 22.40
C ALA A 119 -9.06 -6.20 21.14
N GLN A 120 -7.86 -6.78 20.96
CA GLN A 120 -6.98 -6.44 19.83
C GLN A 120 -7.26 -7.25 18.54
N GLY A 121 -7.98 -8.36 18.64
CA GLY A 121 -8.21 -9.32 17.54
C GLY A 121 -9.17 -8.85 16.44
N GLY A 122 -9.96 -7.80 16.69
CA GLY A 122 -10.90 -7.24 15.71
C GLY A 122 -10.23 -6.59 14.49
N VAL A 123 -11.05 -6.17 13.52
CA VAL A 123 -10.62 -5.46 12.31
C VAL A 123 -10.43 -3.96 12.57
N SER A 124 -9.80 -3.24 11.64
CA SER A 124 -9.57 -1.79 11.74
C SER A 124 -10.11 -1.04 10.53
N ILE A 125 -11.32 -0.49 10.65
CA ILE A 125 -11.89 0.41 9.64
C ILE A 125 -11.12 1.74 9.63
N ALA A 126 -10.76 2.25 10.81
CA ALA A 126 -9.94 3.45 10.95
C ALA A 126 -8.60 3.34 10.21
N GLY A 127 -7.97 2.15 10.21
CA GLY A 127 -6.73 1.92 9.45
C GLY A 127 -6.93 2.00 7.94
N VAL A 128 -8.08 1.54 7.43
CA VAL A 128 -8.44 1.63 6.00
C VAL A 128 -8.71 3.09 5.62
N ILE A 129 -9.52 3.80 6.41
CA ILE A 129 -9.81 5.23 6.19
C ILE A 129 -8.52 6.03 6.25
N GLY A 130 -7.65 5.80 7.24
CA GLY A 130 -6.38 6.50 7.36
C GLY A 130 -5.46 6.28 6.15
N ALA A 131 -5.38 5.05 5.63
CA ALA A 131 -4.64 4.76 4.42
C ALA A 131 -5.25 5.45 3.18
N PHE A 132 -6.58 5.54 3.12
CA PHE A 132 -7.28 6.22 2.03
C PHE A 132 -7.01 7.74 2.06
N VAL A 133 -7.14 8.37 3.24
CA VAL A 133 -6.82 9.78 3.44
C VAL A 133 -5.35 10.05 3.10
N LEU A 134 -4.43 9.17 3.51
CA LEU A 134 -3.02 9.29 3.16
C LEU A 134 -2.81 9.29 1.63
N LEU A 135 -3.45 8.38 0.91
CA LEU A 135 -3.39 8.36 -0.55
C LEU A 135 -4.03 9.60 -1.19
N MET A 136 -5.12 10.13 -0.63
CA MET A 136 -5.71 11.39 -1.10
C MET A 136 -4.75 12.55 -0.94
N VAL A 137 -4.08 12.67 0.22
CA VAL A 137 -3.09 13.73 0.47
C VAL A 137 -1.90 13.58 -0.48
N LEU A 138 -1.36 12.38 -0.63
CA LEU A 138 -0.26 12.12 -1.57
C LEU A 138 -0.66 12.39 -3.02
N GLY A 139 -1.90 12.03 -3.39
CA GLY A 139 -2.47 12.33 -4.70
C GLY A 139 -2.60 13.83 -4.93
N ALA A 140 -3.10 14.58 -3.95
CA ALA A 140 -3.17 16.04 -4.02
C ALA A 140 -1.77 16.67 -4.16
N CYS A 141 -0.78 16.20 -3.40
CA CYS A 141 0.61 16.62 -3.56
C CYS A 141 1.13 16.32 -4.97
N ALA A 142 0.84 15.14 -5.52
CA ALA A 142 1.22 14.76 -6.87
C ALA A 142 0.56 15.67 -7.93
N THR A 143 -0.72 16.04 -7.76
CA THR A 143 -1.41 16.99 -8.63
C THR A 143 -0.75 18.38 -8.59
N VAL A 144 -0.32 18.86 -7.43
CA VAL A 144 0.44 20.13 -7.34
C VAL A 144 1.75 20.05 -8.13
N LEU A 145 2.44 18.90 -8.10
CA LEU A 145 3.69 18.68 -8.86
C LEU A 145 3.48 18.64 -10.39
N MET A 146 2.29 18.26 -10.85
CA MET A 146 1.93 18.32 -12.28
C MET A 146 1.90 19.76 -12.81
N GLY A 147 2.01 20.75 -11.93
CA GLY A 147 2.02 22.16 -12.28
C GLY A 147 0.59 22.66 -12.52
N PRO A 148 0.26 23.90 -12.14
CA PRO A 148 -0.96 24.49 -12.63
C PRO A 148 -0.79 24.72 -14.13
N ASN A 149 -1.87 24.56 -14.91
CA ASN A 149 -2.07 25.51 -16.00
C ASN A 149 -2.21 26.88 -15.33
N LEU A 150 -1.09 27.53 -15.00
CA LEU A 150 -1.11 28.87 -14.41
C LEU A 150 -1.85 29.83 -15.34
N ASP A 151 -1.83 29.55 -16.65
CA ASP A 151 -2.63 30.23 -17.67
C ASP A 151 -4.15 30.03 -17.49
N ALA A 152 -4.61 28.85 -17.06
CA ALA A 152 -6.04 28.60 -16.83
C ALA A 152 -6.54 29.20 -15.51
N LEU A 153 -5.67 29.31 -14.50
CA LEU A 153 -5.97 30.01 -13.24
C LEU A 153 -5.90 31.54 -13.40
N ALA A 154 -4.98 32.04 -14.22
CA ALA A 154 -4.88 33.46 -14.57
C ALA A 154 -6.01 33.94 -15.48
N GLY A 155 -6.59 33.05 -16.31
CA GLY A 155 -7.78 33.36 -17.12
C GLY A 155 -9.12 33.26 -16.37
N MET A 156 -9.11 32.84 -15.10
CA MET A 156 -10.29 32.76 -14.22
C MET A 156 -10.41 33.95 -13.23
N LEU A 157 -9.38 34.80 -13.15
CA LEU A 157 -9.37 36.07 -12.39
C LEU A 157 -9.50 37.27 -13.34
#